data_AF-A0A7J9YQU3-F1
#
_entry.id   AF-A0A7J9YQU3-F1
#
_cell.length_a   1.000
_cell.length_b   1.000
_cell.length_c   1.000
_cell.angle_alpha   90.00
_cell.angle_beta   90.00
_cell.angle_gamma   90.00
#
_symmetry.space_group_name_H-M   'P 1'
#
loop_
_entity.id
_entity.type
_entity.pdbx_description
1 polymer ?
#
loop_
_entity_poly.entity_id
_entity_poly.type
_entity_poly.pdbx_seq_one_letter_code
_entity_poly.pdbx_strand_id
1 'polypeptide(L)'
;MLAFFWRFLTEYFEVDEDRVRLRLNVYLNNGLSLREIESWWNEALSLPRACFRNHVTDHYPTSSSGKKRNKLPYGVCALRFGSVRILQHIYGAIQEYASFEEPRWLDGPPRNSRAARHRRK
;
A
#
# COMPACT_ATOMS: atom_id res chain seq x y z
N MET A 1 -9.15 1.08 -8.71
CA MET A 1 -8.32 2.00 -7.89
C MET A 1 -6.88 1.54 -7.75
N LEU A 2 -6.57 0.40 -7.11
CA LEU A 2 -5.17 0.02 -6.84
C LEU A 2 -4.30 -0.12 -8.10
N ALA A 3 -4.79 -0.78 -9.15
CA ALA A 3 -4.07 -0.91 -10.42
C ALA A 3 -3.80 0.45 -11.09
N PHE A 4 -4.74 1.38 -11.02
CA PHE A 4 -4.56 2.74 -11.52
C PHE A 4 -3.47 3.49 -10.72
N PHE A 5 -3.52 3.40 -9.39
CA PHE A 5 -2.51 4.04 -8.55
C PHE A 5 -1.12 3.41 -8.77
N TRP A 6 -1.04 2.10 -8.95
CA TRP A 6 0.21 1.43 -9.30
C TRP A 6 0.76 1.92 -10.64
N ARG A 7 -0.08 1.98 -11.68
CA ARG A 7 0.31 2.54 -12.98
C ARG A 7 0.77 3.98 -12.88
N PHE A 8 0.11 4.81 -12.06
CA PHE A 8 0.55 6.18 -11.81
C PHE A 8 1.95 6.22 -11.18
N LEU A 9 2.24 5.34 -10.20
CA LEU A 9 3.56 5.25 -9.58
C LEU A 9 4.63 4.79 -10.59
N THR A 10 4.32 3.84 -11.47
CA THR A 10 5.28 3.35 -12.46
C THR A 10 5.48 4.32 -13.62
N GLU A 11 4.40 4.88 -14.18
CA GLU A 11 4.45 5.70 -15.39
C GLU A 11 4.94 7.13 -15.09
N TYR A 12 4.56 7.72 -13.95
CA TYR A 12 4.91 9.11 -13.63
C TYR A 12 6.11 9.24 -12.70
N PHE A 13 6.28 8.30 -11.76
CA PHE A 13 7.37 8.35 -10.77
C PHE A 13 8.45 7.30 -10.98
N GLU A 14 8.33 6.47 -12.02
CA GLU A 14 9.31 5.44 -12.38
C GLU A 14 9.65 4.53 -11.18
N VAL A 15 8.63 4.16 -10.40
CA VAL A 15 8.82 3.29 -9.24
C VAL A 15 9.01 1.84 -9.70
N ASP A 16 10.19 1.30 -9.42
CA ASP A 16 10.50 -0.11 -9.65
C ASP A 16 9.70 -1.06 -8.73
N GLU A 17 9.38 -2.24 -9.25
CA GLU A 17 8.66 -3.31 -8.55
C GLU A 17 9.40 -3.83 -7.30
N ASP A 18 10.73 -3.77 -7.30
CA ASP A 18 11.59 -4.22 -6.21
C ASP A 18 11.49 -3.30 -4.96
N ARG A 19 10.96 -2.08 -5.13
CA ARG A 19 10.67 -1.12 -4.05
C ARG A 19 9.27 -1.29 -3.46
N VAL A 20 8.45 -2.16 -4.04
CA VAL A 20 7.06 -2.36 -3.65
C VAL A 20 6.86 -3.66 -2.90
N ARG A 21 5.95 -3.63 -1.93
CA ARG A 21 5.56 -4.79 -1.13
C ARG A 21 4.04 -4.92 -1.15
N LEU A 22 3.55 -6.11 -1.46
CA LEU A 22 2.14 -6.45 -1.42
C LEU A 22 1.82 -7.30 -0.19
N ARG A 23 0.72 -6.98 0.46
CA ARG A 23 0.16 -7.79 1.55
C ARG A 23 -1.32 -8.01 1.31
N LEU A 24 -1.73 -9.27 1.29
CA LEU A 24 -3.13 -9.65 1.17
C LEU A 24 -3.77 -9.80 2.55
N ASN A 25 -5.05 -9.44 2.64
CA ASN A 25 -5.94 -9.83 3.73
C ASN A 25 -7.14 -10.57 3.11
N VAL A 26 -7.19 -11.89 3.34
CA VAL A 26 -8.05 -12.83 2.61
C VAL A 26 -8.69 -13.84 3.56
N TYR A 27 -9.86 -14.35 3.15
CA TYR A 27 -10.52 -15.48 3.80
C TYR A 27 -10.44 -16.69 2.87
N LEU A 28 -9.97 -17.82 3.38
CA LEU A 28 -9.76 -19.05 2.58
C LEU A 28 -10.95 -20.02 2.64
N ASN A 29 -12.05 -19.61 3.26
CA ASN A 29 -13.27 -20.40 3.42
C ASN A 29 -14.20 -20.39 2.19
N ASN A 30 -13.72 -19.90 1.04
CA ASN A 30 -14.50 -19.75 -0.20
C ASN A 30 -14.09 -20.74 -1.31
N GLY A 31 -13.23 -21.71 -0.99
CA GLY A 31 -12.76 -22.70 -1.96
C GLY A 31 -11.60 -22.23 -2.84
N LEU A 32 -11.12 -20.99 -2.68
CA LEU A 32 -9.90 -20.52 -3.33
C LEU A 32 -8.68 -20.75 -2.44
N SER A 33 -7.62 -21.26 -3.04
CA SER A 33 -6.30 -21.31 -2.40
C SER A 33 -5.66 -19.92 -2.37
N LEU A 34 -4.75 -19.71 -1.43
CA LEU A 34 -3.95 -18.50 -1.35
C LEU A 34 -3.19 -18.22 -2.67
N ARG A 35 -2.73 -19.28 -3.33
CA ARG A 35 -1.99 -19.19 -4.59
C ARG A 35 -2.86 -18.68 -5.74
N GLU A 36 -4.11 -19.12 -5.82
CA GLU A 36 -5.06 -18.61 -6.84
C GLU A 36 -5.35 -17.13 -6.59
N ILE A 37 -5.51 -16.73 -5.33
CA ILE A 37 -5.72 -15.33 -4.96
C ILE A 37 -4.49 -14.47 -5.29
N GLU A 38 -3.29 -14.95 -4.97
CA GLU A 38 -2.04 -14.27 -5.36
C GLU A 38 -1.93 -14.15 -6.88
N SER A 39 -2.26 -15.20 -7.63
CA SER A 39 -2.23 -15.17 -9.10
C SER A 39 -3.15 -14.10 -9.66
N TRP A 40 -4.36 -14.00 -9.13
CA TRP A 40 -5.31 -12.96 -9.51
C TRP A 40 -4.75 -11.54 -9.28
N TRP A 41 -4.13 -11.31 -8.12
CA TRP A 41 -3.50 -10.01 -7.82
C TRP A 41 -2.22 -9.74 -8.63
N ASN A 42 -1.42 -10.77 -8.94
CA ASN A 42 -0.26 -10.65 -9.84
C ASN A 42 -0.72 -10.16 -11.22
N GLU A 43 -1.75 -10.80 -11.79
CA GLU A 43 -2.29 -10.42 -13.10
C GLU A 43 -2.90 -9.02 -13.06
N ALA A 44 -3.72 -8.74 -12.05
CA ALA A 44 -4.41 -7.45 -11.93
C ALA A 44 -3.45 -6.25 -11.75
N LEU A 45 -2.28 -6.46 -11.14
CA LEU A 45 -1.29 -5.41 -10.89
C LEU A 45 -0.06 -5.51 -11.81
N SER A 46 0.07 -6.57 -12.61
CA SER A 46 1.29 -6.89 -13.37
C SER A 46 2.55 -6.83 -12.49
N LEU A 47 2.45 -7.39 -11.27
CA LEU A 47 3.56 -7.43 -10.30
C LEU A 47 4.02 -8.88 -10.09
N PRO A 48 5.32 -9.13 -9.90
CA PRO A 48 5.82 -10.47 -9.65
C PRO A 48 5.49 -10.93 -8.24
N ARG A 49 5.45 -12.27 -8.05
CA ARG A 49 5.29 -12.90 -6.71
C ARG A 49 6.35 -12.44 -5.71
N ALA A 50 7.53 -12.01 -6.18
CA ALA A 50 8.59 -11.46 -5.34
C ALA A 50 8.17 -10.22 -4.54
N CYS A 51 7.12 -9.50 -4.95
CA CYS A 51 6.57 -8.36 -4.21
C CYS A 51 5.72 -8.79 -3.00
N PHE A 52 5.21 -10.02 -2.97
CA PHE A 52 4.30 -10.49 -1.91
C PHE A 52 5.06 -10.69 -0.59
N ARG A 53 4.40 -10.33 0.52
CA ARG A 53 4.90 -10.46 1.90
C ARG A 53 3.81 -11.08 2.77
N ASN A 54 4.19 -11.56 3.95
CA ASN A 54 3.32 -12.25 4.92
C ASN A 54 1.86 -11.77 4.91
N HIS A 55 0.99 -12.63 4.39
CA HIS A 55 -0.44 -12.36 4.26
C HIS A 55 -1.15 -12.45 5.61
N VAL A 56 -2.33 -11.85 5.67
CA VAL A 56 -3.28 -12.07 6.76
C VAL A 56 -4.36 -12.99 6.22
N THR A 57 -4.45 -14.19 6.78
CA THR A 57 -5.47 -15.18 6.44
C THR A 57 -6.44 -15.32 7.60
N ASP A 58 -7.74 -15.36 7.29
CA ASP A 58 -8.81 -15.72 8.23
C ASP A 58 -8.87 -14.86 9.51
N HIS A 59 -8.39 -13.62 9.43
CA HIS A 59 -8.46 -12.67 10.53
C HIS A 59 -9.81 -11.92 10.50
N TYR A 60 -10.77 -12.43 11.26
CA TYR A 60 -12.07 -11.80 11.43
C TYR A 60 -11.98 -10.65 12.45
N PRO A 61 -12.37 -9.41 12.08
CA PRO A 61 -12.58 -8.36 13.06
C PRO A 61 -13.62 -8.78 14.10
N THR A 62 -13.38 -8.48 15.37
CA THR A 62 -14.27 -8.80 16.50
C THR A 62 -15.71 -8.32 16.27
N SER A 63 -15.88 -7.19 15.58
CA SER A 63 -17.17 -6.59 15.23
C SER A 63 -17.94 -7.30 14.11
N SER A 64 -17.36 -8.33 13.48
CA SER A 64 -17.92 -9.00 12.30
C SER A 64 -18.06 -10.52 12.42
N SER A 65 -17.91 -11.05 13.65
CA SER A 65 -18.21 -12.42 14.11
C SER A 65 -18.82 -13.36 13.05
N GLY A 66 -17.96 -13.89 12.17
CA GLY A 66 -18.22 -15.04 11.29
C GLY A 66 -19.38 -14.95 10.28
N LYS A 67 -20.13 -13.84 10.20
CA LYS A 67 -21.43 -13.80 9.48
C LYS A 67 -21.42 -13.17 8.09
N LYS A 68 -20.32 -12.58 7.63
CA LYS A 68 -20.30 -11.95 6.31
C LYS A 68 -20.14 -12.99 5.19
N ARG A 69 -21.16 -13.08 4.32
CA ARG A 69 -21.02 -13.63 2.96
C ARG A 69 -19.78 -12.99 2.32
N ASN A 70 -18.89 -13.81 1.77
CA ASN A 70 -17.60 -13.39 1.26
C ASN A 70 -17.77 -12.51 0.01
N LYS A 71 -18.01 -11.20 0.22
CA LYS A 71 -18.21 -10.21 -0.86
C LYS A 71 -16.93 -9.95 -1.66
N LEU A 72 -15.79 -10.40 -1.17
CA LEU A 72 -14.47 -10.17 -1.76
C LEU A 72 -13.74 -11.52 -1.89
N PRO A 73 -14.02 -12.31 -2.94
CA PRO A 73 -13.43 -13.64 -3.11
C PRO A 73 -11.89 -13.64 -3.08
N TYR A 74 -11.28 -12.55 -3.57
CA TYR A 74 -9.82 -12.36 -3.61
C TYR A 74 -9.30 -11.48 -2.45
N GLY A 75 -10.14 -11.20 -1.45
CA GLY A 75 -9.84 -10.34 -0.32
C GLY A 75 -9.47 -8.90 -0.71
N VAL A 76 -8.61 -8.28 0.08
CA VAL A 76 -8.06 -6.95 -0.18
C VAL A 76 -6.54 -6.98 -0.23
N CYS A 77 -5.96 -6.17 -1.11
CA CYS A 77 -4.52 -6.00 -1.25
C CYS A 77 -4.08 -4.65 -0.71
N ALA A 78 -3.01 -4.64 0.09
CA ALA A 78 -2.30 -3.44 0.50
C ALA A 78 -0.96 -3.36 -0.26
N LEU A 79 -0.81 -2.31 -1.07
CA LEU A 79 0.45 -1.95 -1.72
C LEU A 79 1.22 -0.98 -0.84
N ARG A 80 2.50 -1.28 -0.58
CA ARG A 80 3.38 -0.48 0.26
C ARG A 80 4.66 -0.14 -0.50
N PHE A 81 4.99 1.14 -0.52
CA PHE A 81 6.27 1.65 -1.02
C PHE A 81 6.69 2.83 -0.14
N GLY A 82 8.00 3.16 -0.13
CA GLY A 82 8.54 4.25 0.68
C GLY A 82 9.31 5.25 -0.17
N SER A 83 8.82 6.48 -0.26
CA SER A 83 9.54 7.61 -0.84
C SER A 83 8.98 8.94 -0.33
N VAL A 84 9.76 9.63 0.51
CA VAL A 84 9.37 10.96 1.02
C VAL A 84 9.21 11.95 -0.12
N ARG A 85 10.09 11.89 -1.12
CA ARG A 85 10.02 12.77 -2.31
C ARG A 85 8.69 12.62 -3.05
N ILE A 86 8.28 11.38 -3.34
CA ILE A 86 7.03 11.12 -4.07
C ILE A 86 5.83 11.52 -3.21
N LEU A 87 5.85 11.20 -1.91
CA LEU A 87 4.78 11.58 -1.00
C LEU A 87 4.58 13.11 -0.97
N GLN A 88 5.69 13.87 -0.87
CA GLN A 88 5.62 15.33 -0.85
C GLN A 88 5.14 15.91 -2.17
N HIS A 89 5.52 15.31 -3.30
CA HIS A 89 5.01 15.71 -4.61
C HIS A 89 3.49 15.50 -4.71
N ILE A 90 2.99 14.36 -4.24
CA ILE A 90 1.55 14.06 -4.23
C ILE A 90 0.80 15.04 -3.32
N TYR A 91 1.33 15.36 -2.14
CA TYR A 91 0.71 16.33 -1.24
C TYR A 91 0.65 17.74 -1.83
N GLY A 92 1.73 18.21 -2.46
CA GLY A 92 1.72 19.49 -3.17
C GLY A 92 0.71 19.51 -4.31
N ALA A 93 0.65 18.45 -5.12
CA ALA A 93 -0.31 18.35 -6.23
C ALA A 93 -1.77 18.36 -5.77
N ILE A 94 -2.09 17.66 -4.67
CA ILE A 94 -3.44 17.67 -4.08
C ILE A 94 -3.83 19.09 -3.63
N GLN A 95 -2.92 19.79 -2.94
CA GLN A 95 -3.17 21.15 -2.46
C GLN A 95 -3.43 22.12 -3.64
N GLU A 96 -2.62 22.03 -4.68
CA GLU A 96 -2.79 22.81 -5.91
C GLU A 96 -4.15 22.53 -6.58
N TYR A 97 -4.46 21.26 -6.86
CA TYR A 97 -5.69 20.88 -7.56
C TYR A 97 -6.96 21.10 -6.75
N ALA A 98 -6.87 21.04 -5.43
CA ALA A 98 -8.00 21.29 -4.54
C ALA A 98 -8.05 22.75 -4.03
N SER A 99 -7.10 23.59 -4.44
CA SER A 99 -7.03 25.03 -4.13
C SER A 99 -7.10 25.34 -2.64
N PHE A 100 -6.29 24.63 -1.83
CA PHE A 100 -6.14 24.89 -0.40
C PHE A 100 -4.67 24.77 0.03
N GLU A 101 -4.32 25.39 1.17
CA GLU A 101 -2.97 25.30 1.74
C GLU A 101 -2.96 24.53 3.07
N GLU A 102 -2.00 23.62 3.21
CA GLU A 102 -1.72 22.90 4.46
C GLU A 102 -0.20 22.66 4.60
N PRO A 103 0.55 23.65 5.14
CA PRO A 103 2.01 23.59 5.25
C PRO A 103 2.52 22.39 6.06
N ARG A 104 1.73 21.90 7.04
CA ARG A 104 2.11 20.74 7.87
C ARG A 104 2.34 19.47 7.08
N TRP A 105 1.74 19.34 5.89
CA TRP A 105 1.96 18.19 5.02
C TRP A 105 3.36 18.21 4.38
N LEU A 106 3.90 19.41 4.12
CA LEU A 106 5.17 19.63 3.42
C LEU A 106 6.37 19.69 4.37
N ASP A 107 6.22 20.28 5.55
CA ASP A 107 7.31 20.48 6.51
C ASP A 107 7.80 19.19 7.20
N GLY A 108 6.99 18.13 7.14
CA GLY A 108 7.26 16.85 7.80
C GLY A 108 7.14 16.92 9.33
N PRO A 109 7.19 15.77 10.02
CA PRO A 109 7.15 15.75 11.48
C PRO A 109 8.37 16.48 12.06
N PRO A 110 8.25 17.15 13.22
CA PRO A 110 9.38 17.81 13.86
C PRO A 110 10.54 16.83 14.03
N ARG A 111 11.73 17.23 13.59
CA ARG A 111 12.94 16.40 13.67
C ARG A 111 13.20 16.02 15.12
N ASN A 112 13.18 14.71 15.40
CA ASN A 112 13.47 14.19 16.73
C ASN A 112 14.93 14.52 17.09
N SER A 113 15.14 15.42 18.06
CA SER A 113 16.44 15.98 18.44
C SER A 113 17.44 14.92 18.95
N ARG A 114 16.96 13.71 19.32
CA ARG A 114 17.81 12.58 19.72
C ARG A 114 18.61 11.97 18.57
N ALA A 115 18.12 12.02 17.33
CA ALA A 115 18.81 11.42 16.17
C ALA A 115 19.99 12.29 15.65
N ALA A 116 19.98 13.60 15.93
CA ALA A 116 21.03 14.52 15.50
C ALA A 116 22.37 14.32 16.23
N ARG A 117 22.34 13.68 17.41
CA ARG A 117 23.54 13.48 18.25
C ARG A 117 24.47 12.37 17.75
N HIS A 118 23.99 11.47 16.88
CA HIS A 118 24.77 10.32 16.41
C HIS A 118 25.47 10.52 15.07
N ARG A 119 25.20 11.61 14.35
CA ARG A 119 25.84 11.96 13.06
C ARG A 119 27.04 12.89 13.20
N ARG A 120 27.52 13.15 14.42
CA ARG A 120 28.76 13.87 14.72
C ARG A 120 29.70 12.96 15.50
N LYS A 121 30.24 11.94 14.84
CA LYS A 121 31.49 11.26 15.21
C LYS A 121 32.16 10.78 13.94
#